data_AF-A0A1G1XKE0-F1
#
_entry.id   AF-A0A1G1XKE0-F1
#
_cell.length_a   1.000
_cell.length_b   1.000
_cell.length_c   1.000
_cell.angle_alpha   90.00
_cell.angle_beta   90.00
_cell.angle_gamma   90.00
#
_symmetry.space_group_name_H-M   'P 1'
#
loop_
_entity.id
_entity.type
_entity.pdbx_description
1 polymer ?
#
loop_
_entity_poly.entity_id
_entity_poly.type
_entity_poly.pdbx_seq_one_letter_code
_entity_poly.pdbx_strand_id
1 'polypeptide(L)'
;MFKPAKKFASDDEVKIFIKKKFDTWIIQSIEQTLVATRDPSGNKTSPLVAYLLLSCAIDIIAGFYGGRDTDTPPPGAIGKQYKDFVKAYMPSYDENELYTDLRCKLTHNFTLGKTLNLTNGKPDSHGLKDGDGREIKNFENVLNDFKAGVNKYFEDLLTKKELQENFKKRVSGLGFVDMF
;
A
#
# COMPACT_ATOMS: atom_id res chain seq x y z
N MET A 1 -11.35 8.34 -26.83
CA MET A 1 -10.81 7.21 -27.61
C MET A 1 -10.31 6.15 -26.64
N PHE A 2 -11.09 5.09 -26.39
CA PHE A 2 -10.66 4.00 -25.52
C PHE A 2 -9.54 3.22 -26.23
N LYS A 3 -8.36 3.14 -25.62
CA LYS A 3 -7.30 2.26 -26.15
C LYS A 3 -7.76 0.81 -26.00
N PRO A 4 -7.53 -0.05 -27.01
CA PRO A 4 -7.83 -1.47 -26.87
C PRO A 4 -7.05 -2.07 -25.71
N ALA A 5 -7.65 -3.07 -25.05
CA ALA A 5 -7.01 -3.82 -23.98
C ALA A 5 -5.67 -4.39 -24.46
N LYS A 6 -4.59 -4.12 -23.73
CA LYS A 6 -3.24 -4.64 -24.00
C LYS A 6 -3.18 -6.16 -23.78
N LYS A 7 -3.25 -6.99 -24.82
CA LYS A 7 -3.04 -8.44 -24.68
C LYS A 7 -1.65 -8.74 -24.08
N PHE A 8 -1.58 -9.66 -23.12
CA PHE A 8 -0.35 -10.16 -22.53
C PHE A 8 -0.08 -11.56 -23.08
N ALA A 9 1.18 -11.87 -23.40
CA ALA A 9 1.58 -13.16 -23.95
C ALA A 9 1.88 -14.22 -22.87
N SER A 10 2.03 -13.81 -21.59
CA SER A 10 2.29 -14.73 -20.48
C SER A 10 1.95 -14.13 -19.11
N ASP A 11 1.83 -14.99 -18.09
CA ASP A 11 1.69 -14.59 -16.68
C ASP A 11 2.84 -13.68 -16.21
N ASP A 12 4.06 -13.91 -16.69
CA ASP A 12 5.23 -13.13 -16.28
C ASP A 12 5.18 -11.70 -16.85
N GLU A 13 4.64 -11.53 -18.06
CA GLU A 13 4.40 -10.19 -18.60
C GLU A 13 3.36 -9.41 -17.80
N VAL A 14 2.32 -10.08 -17.29
CA VAL A 14 1.32 -9.47 -16.39
C VAL A 14 1.97 -9.03 -15.08
N LYS A 15 2.78 -9.90 -14.46
CA LYS A 15 3.51 -9.58 -13.22
C LYS A 15 4.42 -8.38 -13.40
N ILE A 16 5.21 -8.36 -14.48
CA ILE A 16 6.11 -7.24 -14.82
C ILE A 16 5.31 -5.97 -15.07
N PHE A 17 4.20 -6.05 -15.79
CA PHE A 17 3.35 -4.90 -16.06
C PHE A 17 2.76 -4.31 -14.78
N ILE A 18 2.19 -5.14 -13.90
CA ILE A 18 1.59 -4.70 -12.65
C ILE A 18 2.66 -4.12 -11.71
N LYS A 19 3.83 -4.77 -11.59
CA LYS A 19 4.96 -4.20 -10.83
C LYS A 19 5.36 -2.83 -11.37
N LYS A 20 5.51 -2.71 -12.69
CA LYS A 20 5.86 -1.42 -13.31
C LYS A 20 4.80 -0.35 -13.05
N LYS A 21 3.51 -0.70 -13.09
CA LYS A 21 2.43 0.24 -12.74
C LYS A 21 2.48 0.62 -11.27
N PHE A 22 2.81 -0.31 -10.40
CA PHE A 22 3.00 -0.02 -8.99
C PHE A 22 4.11 1.02 -8.78
N ASP A 23 5.28 0.78 -9.37
CA ASP A 23 6.45 1.65 -9.24
C ASP A 23 6.20 3.04 -9.86
N THR A 24 5.65 3.08 -11.07
CA THR A 24 5.52 4.34 -11.84
C THR A 24 4.24 5.12 -11.57
N TRP A 25 3.13 4.47 -11.23
CA TRP A 25 1.86 5.16 -11.02
C TRP A 25 1.54 5.30 -9.54
N ILE A 26 1.73 4.25 -8.74
CA ILE A 26 1.34 4.28 -7.32
C ILE A 26 2.41 4.99 -6.50
N ILE A 27 3.64 4.47 -6.50
CA ILE A 27 4.74 5.01 -5.70
C ILE A 27 5.07 6.44 -6.11
N GLN A 28 5.23 6.70 -7.41
CA GLN A 28 5.54 8.05 -7.88
C GLN A 28 4.45 9.07 -7.52
N SER A 29 3.17 8.69 -7.59
CA SER A 29 2.07 9.61 -7.20
C SER A 29 2.08 9.90 -5.70
N ILE A 30 2.42 8.91 -4.87
CA ILE A 30 2.57 9.08 -3.42
C ILE A 30 3.68 10.09 -3.12
N GLU A 31 4.85 9.95 -3.76
CA GLU A 31 5.98 10.86 -3.60
C GLU A 31 5.68 12.27 -4.09
N GLN A 32 5.08 12.39 -5.28
CA GLN A 32 4.65 13.68 -5.83
C GLN A 32 3.63 14.37 -4.94
N THR A 33 2.73 13.61 -4.32
CA THR A 33 1.75 14.16 -3.37
C THR A 33 2.43 14.76 -2.16
N LEU A 34 3.44 14.09 -1.58
CA LEU A 34 4.21 14.66 -0.46
C LEU A 34 4.91 15.97 -0.88
N VAL A 35 5.47 16.02 -2.09
CA VAL A 35 6.11 17.24 -2.60
C VAL A 35 5.09 18.35 -2.81
N ALA A 36 3.91 18.02 -3.34
CA ALA A 36 2.84 18.98 -3.62
C ALA A 36 2.19 19.55 -2.34
N THR A 37 2.26 18.86 -1.20
CA THR A 37 1.74 19.35 0.08
C THR A 37 2.77 20.15 0.89
N ARG A 38 3.92 20.48 0.30
CA ARG A 38 4.87 21.45 0.86
C ARG A 38 4.26 22.85 0.81
N ASP A 39 4.43 23.59 1.89
CA ASP A 39 4.08 25.00 1.88
C ASP A 39 4.98 25.78 0.89
N PRO A 40 4.56 26.97 0.42
CA PRO A 40 5.34 27.77 -0.53
C PRO A 40 6.73 28.20 -0.02
N SER A 41 6.95 28.18 1.30
CA SER A 41 8.24 28.48 1.91
C SER A 41 9.17 27.26 2.00
N GLY A 42 8.66 26.06 1.67
CA GLY A 42 9.37 24.78 1.76
C GLY A 42 9.58 24.26 3.19
N ASN A 43 9.12 24.99 4.21
CA ASN A 43 9.48 24.74 5.61
C ASN A 43 8.51 23.79 6.33
N LYS A 44 7.28 23.65 5.85
CA LYS A 44 6.30 22.70 6.39
C LYS A 44 5.72 21.85 5.27
N THR A 45 5.57 20.56 5.55
CA THR A 45 4.86 19.62 4.69
C THR A 45 3.81 18.95 5.54
N SER A 46 2.58 18.83 5.04
CA SER A 46 1.60 17.95 5.67
C SER A 46 1.67 16.57 5.00
N PRO A 47 2.11 15.52 5.71
CA PRO A 47 2.24 14.20 5.10
C PRO A 47 0.90 13.45 5.04
N LEU A 48 -0.19 14.04 5.53
CA LEU A 48 -1.48 13.37 5.74
C LEU A 48 -2.04 12.75 4.45
N VAL A 49 -2.06 13.52 3.35
CA VAL A 49 -2.59 13.03 2.06
C VAL A 49 -1.68 11.96 1.46
N ALA A 50 -0.37 12.12 1.60
CA ALA A 50 0.60 11.11 1.15
C ALA A 50 0.44 9.79 1.93
N TYR A 51 0.19 9.87 3.24
CA TYR A 51 -0.14 8.72 4.08
C TYR A 51 -1.48 8.06 3.71
N LEU A 52 -2.49 8.85 3.33
CA LEU A 52 -3.75 8.31 2.82
C LEU A 52 -3.52 7.50 1.55
N LEU A 53 -2.74 8.02 0.59
CA LEU A 53 -2.42 7.30 -0.64
C LEU A 53 -1.56 6.05 -0.37
N LEU A 54 -0.61 6.12 0.56
CA LEU A 54 0.18 4.97 0.99
C LEU A 54 -0.70 3.87 1.60
N SER A 55 -1.67 4.25 2.45
CA SER A 55 -2.65 3.31 3.00
C SER A 55 -3.48 2.62 1.91
N CYS A 56 -3.95 3.38 0.90
CA CYS A 56 -4.64 2.82 -0.25
C CYS A 56 -3.74 1.86 -1.05
N ALA A 57 -2.46 2.20 -1.22
CA ALA A 57 -1.49 1.33 -1.90
C ALA A 57 -1.29 0.01 -1.17
N ILE A 58 -1.23 0.03 0.17
CA ILE A 58 -1.15 -1.19 0.99
C ILE A 58 -2.42 -2.04 0.77
N ASP A 59 -3.62 -1.46 0.75
CA ASP A 59 -4.85 -2.23 0.51
C ASP A 59 -4.89 -2.85 -0.89
N ILE A 60 -4.40 -2.13 -1.92
CA ILE A 60 -4.32 -2.64 -3.28
C ILE A 60 -3.41 -3.87 -3.33
N ILE A 61 -2.18 -3.78 -2.82
CA ILE A 61 -1.24 -4.90 -2.87
C ILE A 61 -1.68 -6.06 -1.97
N ALA A 62 -2.30 -5.77 -0.82
CA ALA A 62 -2.91 -6.77 0.04
C ALA A 62 -4.05 -7.54 -0.68
N GLY A 63 -4.78 -6.87 -1.57
CA GLY A 63 -5.77 -7.50 -2.44
C GLY A 63 -5.16 -8.50 -3.43
N PHE A 64 -3.97 -8.22 -3.98
CA PHE A 64 -3.22 -9.18 -4.80
C PHE A 64 -2.65 -10.32 -3.96
N TYR A 65 -2.10 -10.02 -2.79
CA TYR A 65 -1.60 -11.00 -1.85
C TYR A 65 -2.66 -12.01 -1.43
N GLY A 66 -3.86 -11.55 -1.09
CA GLY A 66 -4.96 -12.38 -0.61
C GLY A 66 -5.95 -12.86 -1.68
N GLY A 67 -5.71 -12.58 -2.96
CA GLY A 67 -6.54 -13.04 -4.07
C GLY A 67 -7.98 -12.53 -4.05
N ARG A 68 -8.18 -11.23 -3.75
CA ARG A 68 -9.49 -10.59 -3.70
C ARG A 68 -10.12 -10.53 -5.11
N ASP A 69 -11.11 -11.34 -5.41
CA ASP A 69 -11.77 -11.42 -6.73
C ASP A 69 -12.94 -10.47 -6.93
N THR A 70 -13.52 -9.92 -5.85
CA THR A 70 -14.63 -8.98 -5.93
C THR A 70 -14.34 -7.69 -5.18
N ASP A 71 -15.00 -6.60 -5.59
CA ASP A 71 -14.99 -5.35 -4.84
C ASP A 71 -15.91 -5.39 -3.61
N THR A 72 -16.73 -6.43 -3.49
CA THR A 72 -17.61 -6.73 -2.35
C THR A 72 -17.25 -8.06 -1.68
N PRO A 73 -16.05 -8.18 -1.09
CA PRO A 73 -15.66 -9.42 -0.42
C PRO A 73 -16.46 -9.61 0.88
N PRO A 74 -16.46 -10.83 1.47
CA PRO A 74 -17.11 -11.09 2.74
C PRO A 74 -16.68 -10.09 3.84
N PRO A 75 -17.57 -9.75 4.79
CA PRO A 75 -17.23 -8.87 5.90
C PRO A 75 -15.93 -9.30 6.60
N GLY A 76 -15.02 -8.35 6.79
CA GLY A 76 -13.72 -8.59 7.44
C GLY A 76 -12.61 -9.12 6.53
N ALA A 77 -12.91 -9.61 5.32
CA ALA A 77 -11.88 -10.14 4.42
C ALA A 77 -10.84 -9.08 4.02
N ILE A 78 -11.28 -7.85 3.75
CA ILE A 78 -10.38 -6.70 3.44
C ILE A 78 -9.39 -6.48 4.58
N GLY A 79 -9.90 -6.41 5.82
CA GLY A 79 -9.06 -6.18 6.98
C GLY A 79 -8.10 -7.32 7.26
N LYS A 80 -8.55 -8.57 7.09
CA LYS A 80 -7.68 -9.73 7.22
C LYS A 80 -6.54 -9.70 6.20
N GLN A 81 -6.85 -9.49 4.92
CA GLN A 81 -5.83 -9.45 3.85
C GLN A 81 -4.82 -8.33 4.05
N TYR A 82 -5.30 -7.13 4.44
CA TYR A 82 -4.43 -6.00 4.78
C TYR A 82 -3.45 -6.37 5.89
N LYS A 83 -3.98 -6.92 6.99
CA LYS A 83 -3.20 -7.29 8.16
C LYS A 83 -2.19 -8.39 7.85
N ASP A 84 -2.61 -9.42 7.12
CA ASP A 84 -1.75 -10.53 6.73
C ASP A 84 -0.61 -10.05 5.83
N PHE A 85 -0.87 -9.10 4.90
CA PHE A 85 0.17 -8.50 4.07
C PHE A 85 1.18 -7.71 4.92
N VAL A 86 0.70 -6.84 5.82
CA VAL A 86 1.58 -6.06 6.71
C VAL A 86 2.44 -7.00 7.55
N LYS A 87 1.85 -8.02 8.15
CA LYS A 87 2.58 -9.01 8.96
C LYS A 87 3.66 -9.75 8.16
N ALA A 88 3.38 -10.08 6.90
CA ALA A 88 4.31 -10.83 6.05
C ALA A 88 5.44 -9.96 5.46
N TYR A 89 5.15 -8.73 5.06
CA TYR A 89 6.06 -7.91 4.25
C TYR A 89 6.46 -6.57 4.88
N MET A 90 5.87 -6.21 6.01
CA MET A 90 6.21 -5.02 6.81
C MET A 90 6.26 -5.38 8.31
N PRO A 91 7.08 -6.37 8.72
CA PRO A 91 6.99 -6.98 10.06
C PRO A 91 7.40 -6.06 11.23
N SER A 92 8.01 -4.91 10.94
CA SER A 92 8.32 -3.88 11.96
C SER A 92 7.10 -3.05 12.38
N TYR A 93 5.93 -3.29 11.78
CA TYR A 93 4.71 -2.55 12.03
C TYR A 93 3.65 -3.44 12.67
N ASP A 94 2.93 -2.90 13.66
CA ASP A 94 1.70 -3.52 14.16
C ASP A 94 0.60 -3.42 13.09
N GLU A 95 0.13 -4.58 12.64
CA GLU A 95 -0.86 -4.67 11.57
C GLU A 95 -2.25 -4.17 11.99
N ASN A 96 -2.57 -4.24 13.27
CA ASN A 96 -3.83 -3.75 13.82
C ASN A 96 -3.82 -2.23 13.93
N GLU A 97 -2.69 -1.63 14.32
CA GLU A 97 -2.51 -0.18 14.34
C GLU A 97 -2.56 0.40 12.94
N LEU A 98 -1.81 -0.16 11.97
CA LEU A 98 -1.88 0.31 10.58
C LEU A 98 -3.28 0.15 9.99
N TYR A 99 -3.97 -0.97 10.26
CA TYR A 99 -5.32 -1.14 9.73
C TYR A 99 -6.33 -0.17 10.38
N THR A 100 -6.29 -0.02 11.70
CA THR A 100 -7.32 0.73 12.44
C THR A 100 -7.06 2.23 12.39
N ASP A 101 -5.85 2.65 12.72
CA ASP A 101 -5.51 4.05 12.95
C ASP A 101 -5.04 4.76 11.68
N LEU A 102 -4.40 4.04 10.75
CA LEU A 102 -4.07 4.55 9.43
C LEU A 102 -5.20 4.24 8.44
N ARG A 103 -5.46 2.99 8.06
CA ARG A 103 -6.44 2.69 7.01
C ARG A 103 -7.86 3.10 7.36
N CYS A 104 -8.41 2.68 8.51
CA CYS A 104 -9.82 2.93 8.79
C CYS A 104 -10.09 4.40 9.14
N LYS A 105 -9.37 4.96 10.12
CA LYS A 105 -9.64 6.34 10.56
C LYS A 105 -9.22 7.40 9.54
N LEU A 106 -8.07 7.24 8.88
CA LEU A 106 -7.64 8.23 7.90
C LEU A 106 -8.52 8.23 6.66
N THR A 107 -8.88 7.04 6.15
CA THR A 107 -9.65 6.93 4.91
C THR A 107 -11.14 7.23 5.10
N HIS A 108 -11.75 6.86 6.24
CA HIS A 108 -13.20 7.04 6.44
C HIS A 108 -13.57 8.29 7.22
N ASN A 109 -12.69 8.75 8.12
CA ASN A 109 -13.00 9.85 9.04
C ASN A 109 -12.10 11.06 8.85
N PHE A 110 -11.09 11.01 7.96
CA PHE A 110 -10.07 12.06 7.81
C PHE A 110 -9.41 12.45 9.15
N THR A 111 -9.30 11.49 10.07
CA THR A 111 -8.70 11.68 11.38
C THR A 111 -7.58 10.67 11.62
N LEU A 112 -6.65 11.02 12.49
CA LEU A 112 -5.68 10.07 13.02
C LEU A 112 -6.26 9.38 14.25
N GLY A 113 -5.91 8.11 14.40
CA GLY A 113 -6.24 7.41 15.62
C GLY A 113 -5.43 7.86 16.83
N LYS A 114 -5.63 7.14 17.94
CA LYS A 114 -5.07 7.54 19.23
C LYS A 114 -3.71 6.91 19.49
N THR A 115 -3.25 6.00 18.64
CA THR A 115 -1.97 5.29 18.86
C THR A 115 -0.86 5.80 17.95
N LEU A 116 -1.18 6.53 16.87
CA LEU A 116 -0.20 7.00 15.89
C LEU A 116 -0.10 8.52 15.82
N ASN A 117 1.10 9.01 15.60
CA ASN A 117 1.41 10.38 15.20
C ASN A 117 2.19 10.35 13.88
N LEU A 118 1.73 11.09 12.88
CA LEU A 118 2.33 11.06 11.54
C LEU A 118 3.26 12.25 11.34
N THR A 119 4.45 12.01 10.82
CA THR A 119 5.43 13.06 10.52
C THR A 119 6.17 12.76 9.21
N ASN A 120 7.00 13.69 8.77
CA ASN A 120 7.91 13.52 7.64
C ASN A 120 9.20 14.31 7.88
N GLY A 121 10.29 13.92 7.22
CA GLY A 121 11.59 14.58 7.36
C GLY A 121 12.23 14.44 8.75
N LYS A 122 11.74 13.52 9.58
CA LYS A 122 12.26 13.25 10.93
C LYS A 122 12.57 11.76 11.10
N PRO A 123 13.53 11.20 10.35
CA PRO A 123 13.79 9.76 10.33
C PRO A 123 14.13 9.20 11.71
N ASP A 124 14.89 9.93 12.53
CA ASP A 124 15.32 9.50 13.86
C ASP A 124 14.17 9.40 14.88
N SER A 125 13.02 10.00 14.57
CA SER A 125 11.83 9.92 15.41
C SER A 125 10.95 8.70 15.10
N HIS A 126 11.21 7.98 14.01
CA HIS A 126 10.40 6.83 13.61
C HIS A 126 10.44 5.72 14.67
N GLY A 127 9.25 5.28 15.12
CA GLY A 127 9.10 4.24 16.14
C GLY A 127 9.22 4.75 17.59
N LEU A 128 9.60 6.01 17.81
CA LEU A 128 9.57 6.62 19.13
C LEU A 128 8.14 6.97 19.54
N LYS A 129 7.89 7.12 20.84
CA LYS A 129 6.63 7.67 21.35
C LYS A 129 6.72 9.20 21.50
N ASP A 130 5.67 9.91 21.14
CA ASP A 130 5.53 11.34 21.42
C ASP A 130 5.11 11.62 22.88
N GLY A 131 4.93 12.90 23.23
CA GLY A 131 4.52 13.30 24.59
C GLY A 131 3.15 12.78 25.03
N ASP A 132 2.32 12.33 24.09
CA ASP A 132 1.00 11.73 24.36
C ASP A 132 1.06 10.19 24.36
N GLY A 133 2.26 9.61 24.23
CA GLY A 133 2.47 8.16 24.17
C GLY A 133 2.13 7.52 22.81
N ARG A 134 1.91 8.33 21.76
CA ARG A 134 1.62 7.84 20.40
C ARG A 134 2.89 7.50 19.66
N GLU A 135 2.87 6.43 18.90
CA GLU A 135 4.01 6.07 18.05
C GLU A 135 4.15 7.02 16.87
N ILE A 136 5.35 7.58 16.71
CA ILE A 136 5.69 8.46 15.61
C ILE A 136 6.03 7.60 14.40
N LYS A 137 5.28 7.78 13.32
CA LYS A 137 5.58 7.21 12.01
C LYS A 137 6.10 8.34 11.12
N ASN A 138 7.39 8.27 10.80
CA ASN A 138 8.00 9.13 9.79
C ASN A 138 7.74 8.58 8.38
N PHE A 139 7.21 9.42 7.49
CA PHE A 139 6.70 9.03 6.17
C PHE A 139 7.74 8.31 5.30
N GLU A 140 8.95 8.85 5.21
CA GLU A 140 10.01 8.29 4.35
C GLU A 140 10.39 6.87 4.79
N ASN A 141 10.41 6.59 6.10
CA ASN A 141 10.66 5.25 6.62
C ASN A 141 9.52 4.29 6.23
N VAL A 142 8.26 4.68 6.46
CA VAL A 142 7.10 3.83 6.11
C VAL A 142 7.06 3.55 4.60
N LEU A 143 7.33 4.57 3.77
CA LEU A 143 7.36 4.41 2.33
C LEU A 143 8.49 3.48 1.88
N ASN A 144 9.68 3.59 2.46
CA ASN A 144 10.81 2.73 2.13
C ASN A 144 10.56 1.28 2.54
N ASP A 145 10.04 1.05 3.74
CA ASP A 145 9.69 -0.30 4.21
C ASP A 145 8.57 -0.90 3.37
N PHE A 146 7.59 -0.11 2.96
CA PHE A 146 6.55 -0.54 2.04
C PHE A 146 7.10 -0.95 0.68
N LYS A 147 7.99 -0.13 0.09
CA LYS A 147 8.67 -0.47 -1.19
C LYS A 147 9.44 -1.77 -1.06
N ALA A 148 10.17 -1.95 0.04
CA ALA A 148 10.89 -3.20 0.32
C ALA A 148 9.94 -4.39 0.43
N GLY A 149 8.83 -4.24 1.15
CA GLY A 149 7.79 -5.26 1.28
C GLY A 149 7.14 -5.64 -0.05
N VAL A 150 6.83 -4.66 -0.90
CA VAL A 150 6.29 -4.89 -2.25
C VAL A 150 7.28 -5.62 -3.14
N ASN A 151 8.57 -5.23 -3.12
CA ASN A 151 9.60 -5.93 -3.89
C ASN A 151 9.72 -7.39 -3.42
N LYS A 152 9.76 -7.62 -2.11
CA LYS A 152 9.79 -8.97 -1.52
C LYS A 152 8.56 -9.80 -1.91
N TYR A 153 7.38 -9.19 -1.93
CA TYR A 153 6.15 -9.85 -2.41
C TYR A 153 6.28 -10.30 -3.87
N PHE A 154 6.78 -9.44 -4.76
CA PHE A 154 6.96 -9.80 -6.17
C PHE A 154 8.05 -10.86 -6.37
N GLU A 155 9.11 -10.88 -5.57
CA GLU A 155 10.09 -11.98 -5.56
C GLU A 155 9.44 -13.30 -5.13
N ASP A 156 8.69 -13.28 -4.04
CA ASP A 156 7.99 -14.45 -3.51
C ASP A 156 6.92 -14.96 -4.49
N LEU A 157 6.29 -14.07 -5.24
CA LEU A 157 5.32 -14.39 -6.28
C LEU A 157 5.95 -15.25 -7.41
N LEU A 158 7.26 -15.18 -7.62
CA LEU A 158 7.94 -16.01 -8.63
C LEU A 158 8.03 -17.47 -8.20
N THR A 159 8.06 -17.75 -6.90
CA THR A 159 8.36 -19.09 -6.36
C THR A 159 7.23 -19.71 -5.56
N LYS A 160 6.31 -18.92 -4.99
CA LYS A 160 5.22 -19.40 -4.13
C LYS A 160 3.94 -19.59 -4.92
N LYS A 161 3.53 -20.86 -5.10
CA LYS A 161 2.33 -21.24 -5.86
C LYS A 161 1.04 -20.58 -5.36
N GLU A 162 0.83 -20.53 -4.05
CA GLU A 162 -0.35 -19.88 -3.46
C GLU A 162 -0.44 -18.39 -3.83
N LEU A 163 0.68 -17.66 -3.80
CA LEU A 163 0.69 -16.25 -4.20
C LEU A 163 0.40 -16.08 -5.69
N GLN A 164 0.85 -17.01 -6.52
CA GLN A 164 0.55 -17.00 -7.96
C GLN A 164 -0.94 -17.21 -8.22
N GLU A 165 -1.56 -18.15 -7.50
CA GLU A 165 -3.01 -18.40 -7.58
C GLU A 165 -3.81 -17.18 -7.12
N ASN A 166 -3.43 -16.59 -5.98
CA ASN A 166 -4.04 -15.36 -5.47
C ASN A 166 -3.88 -14.18 -6.44
N PHE A 167 -2.68 -13.99 -6.99
CA PHE A 167 -2.42 -12.94 -7.95
C PHE A 167 -3.30 -13.11 -9.20
N LYS A 168 -3.34 -14.30 -9.79
CA LYS A 168 -4.21 -14.60 -10.95
C LYS A 168 -5.66 -14.29 -10.63
N LYS A 169 -6.14 -14.74 -9.48
CA LYS A 169 -7.51 -14.47 -9.01
C LYS A 169 -7.82 -12.98 -8.93
N ARG A 170 -6.92 -12.16 -8.37
CA ARG A 170 -7.09 -10.70 -8.29
C ARG A 170 -7.05 -10.04 -9.67
N VAL A 171 -6.12 -10.44 -10.54
CA VAL A 171 -6.00 -9.94 -11.91
C VAL A 171 -7.29 -10.20 -12.68
N SER A 172 -7.86 -11.40 -12.57
CA SER A 172 -9.16 -11.75 -13.15
C SER A 172 -10.29 -10.89 -12.60
N GLY A 173 -10.38 -10.75 -11.28
CA GLY A 173 -11.43 -9.95 -10.63
C GLY A 173 -11.41 -8.47 -11.03
N LEU A 174 -10.22 -7.92 -11.30
CA LEU A 174 -10.05 -6.53 -11.74
C LEU A 174 -10.30 -6.31 -13.25
N GLY A 175 -10.63 -7.36 -14.01
CA GLY A 175 -10.87 -7.25 -15.44
C GLY A 175 -9.59 -7.06 -16.26
N PHE A 176 -8.41 -7.41 -15.72
CA PHE A 176 -7.17 -7.47 -16.51
C PHE A 176 -7.11 -8.73 -17.41
N VAL A 177 -8.15 -9.57 -17.42
CA VAL A 177 -8.14 -10.95 -17.97
C VAL A 177 -8.94 -11.15 -19.25
N ASP A 178 -9.46 -10.09 -19.88
CA ASP A 178 -9.82 -10.16 -21.32
C ASP A 178 -8.57 -10.29 -22.24
N MET A 179 -7.47 -10.88 -21.73
CA MET A 179 -6.11 -10.83 -22.24
C MET A 179 -5.42 -12.19 -22.31
N PHE A 180 -6.12 -13.29 -21.99
CA PHE A 180 -5.65 -14.66 -22.14
C PHE A 180 -6.51 -15.42 -23.15
#